data_AF-A0A971QJK9-F1
#
_entry.id   AF-A0A971QJK9-F1
#
_cell.length_a   1.000
_cell.length_b   1.000
_cell.length_c   1.000
_cell.angle_alpha   90.00
_cell.angle_beta   90.00
_cell.angle_gamma   90.00
#
_symmetry.space_group_name_H-M   'P 1'
#
loop_
_entity.id
_entity.type
_entity.pdbx_description
1 polymer ?
#
loop_
_entity_poly.entity_id
_entity_poly.type
_entity_poly.pdbx_seq_one_letter_code
_entity_poly.pdbx_strand_id
1 'polypeptide(L)'
;MQTLTFEMIKGALAVDHSISPKERKLILNFLRSGNQQNSETPPSPPELLRRDEAAARLKVSLRTIDLWASQGILTKITLPGRQRACGFPSVEIDRLARGESQ
;
A
#
# COMPACT_ATOMS: atom_id res chain seq x y z
N MET A 1 -18.94 13.23 14.11
CA MET A 1 -20.14 12.64 14.73
C MET A 1 -20.77 13.67 15.64
N GLN A 2 -22.09 13.77 15.68
CA GLN A 2 -22.78 14.63 16.66
C GLN A 2 -22.46 14.10 18.06
N THR A 3 -21.95 14.95 18.93
CA THR A 3 -21.45 14.64 20.29
C THR A 3 -22.46 13.84 21.13
N LEU A 4 -23.75 14.03 20.86
CA LEU A 4 -24.86 13.33 21.51
C LEU A 4 -24.86 11.81 21.25
N THR A 5 -24.58 11.39 20.01
CA THR A 5 -24.63 9.97 19.62
C THR A 5 -23.56 9.15 20.33
N PHE A 6 -22.37 9.72 20.51
CA PHE A 6 -21.26 9.05 21.21
C PHE A 6 -21.58 8.82 22.68
N GLU A 7 -22.14 9.83 23.37
CA GLU A 7 -22.51 9.70 24.79
C GLU A 7 -23.67 8.71 24.99
N MET A 8 -24.64 8.65 24.08
CA MET A 8 -25.69 7.62 24.13
C MET A 8 -25.13 6.20 24.03
N ILE A 9 -24.23 5.95 23.08
CA ILE A 9 -23.62 4.62 22.91
C ILE A 9 -22.74 4.26 24.11
N LYS A 10 -21.99 5.23 24.63
CA LYS A 10 -21.17 5.06 25.84
C LYS A 10 -22.00 4.72 27.07
N GLY A 11 -23.15 5.37 27.24
CA GLY A 11 -24.11 5.06 28.31
C GLY A 11 -24.71 3.66 28.17
N ALA A 12 -25.17 3.29 26.97
CA ALA A 12 -25.72 1.96 26.70
C ALA A 12 -24.72 0.84 26.99
N LEU A 13 -23.48 1.00 26.49
CA LEU A 13 -22.40 0.06 26.73
C LEU A 13 -22.02 -0.04 28.21
N ALA A 14 -22.21 1.01 29.01
CA ALA A 14 -21.89 0.98 30.44
C ALA A 14 -22.80 0.05 31.24
N VAL A 15 -24.08 0.00 30.87
CA VAL A 15 -25.13 -0.81 31.51
C VAL A 15 -25.11 -2.26 31.05
N ASP A 16 -24.61 -2.53 29.83
CA ASP A 16 -24.49 -3.87 29.29
C ASP A 16 -23.28 -4.63 29.90
N HIS A 17 -23.57 -5.72 30.59
CA HIS A 17 -22.58 -6.59 31.24
C HIS A 17 -22.20 -7.80 30.37
N SER A 18 -22.79 -7.97 29.19
CA SER A 18 -22.47 -9.07 28.27
C SER A 18 -21.12 -8.89 27.57
N ILE A 19 -20.58 -7.67 27.56
CA ILE A 19 -19.34 -7.29 26.89
C ILE A 19 -18.25 -7.04 27.92
N SER A 20 -17.05 -7.56 27.68
CA SER A 20 -15.92 -7.36 28.59
C SER A 20 -15.47 -5.89 28.63
N PRO A 21 -14.86 -5.42 29.74
CA PRO A 21 -14.33 -4.05 29.81
C PRO A 21 -13.28 -3.72 28.74
N LYS A 22 -12.57 -4.74 28.23
CA LYS A 22 -11.57 -4.60 27.17
C LYS A 22 -12.23 -4.35 25.82
N GLU A 23 -13.26 -5.12 25.48
CA GLU A 23 -14.05 -4.94 24.25
C GLU A 23 -14.81 -3.62 24.26
N ARG A 24 -15.37 -3.22 25.42
CA ARG A 24 -16.02 -1.91 25.59
C ARG A 24 -15.08 -0.76 25.23
N LYS A 25 -13.83 -0.81 25.69
CA LYS A 25 -12.81 0.21 25.34
C LYS A 25 -12.48 0.21 23.85
N LEU A 26 -12.41 -0.97 23.21
CA LEU A 26 -12.15 -1.08 21.77
C LEU A 26 -13.28 -0.44 20.96
N ILE A 27 -14.54 -0.72 21.30
CA ILE A 27 -15.71 -0.16 20.61
C ILE A 27 -15.76 1.37 20.76
N LEU A 28 -15.52 1.89 21.96
CA LEU A 28 -15.49 3.33 22.19
C LEU A 28 -14.34 4.02 21.45
N ASN A 29 -13.17 3.39 21.38
CA ASN A 29 -12.04 3.91 20.61
C ASN A 29 -12.35 3.91 19.11
N PHE A 30 -12.97 2.84 18.59
CA PHE A 30 -13.38 2.76 17.19
C PHE A 30 -14.38 3.88 16.81
N LEU A 31 -15.39 4.11 17.65
CA LEU A 31 -16.38 5.17 17.45
C LEU A 31 -15.78 6.58 17.56
N ARG A 32 -14.77 6.77 18.41
CA ARG A 32 -14.07 8.05 18.58
C ARG A 32 -13.14 8.36 17.41
N SER A 33 -12.41 7.36 16.93
CA SER A 33 -11.49 7.52 15.80
C SER A 33 -12.23 7.67 14.47
N GLY A 34 -13.50 7.26 14.39
CA GLY A 34 -14.21 7.12 13.12
C GLY A 34 -13.48 6.11 12.22
N ASN A 35 -13.94 5.91 10.99
CA ASN A 35 -13.27 5.06 9.99
C ASN A 35 -11.89 5.61 9.54
N GLN A 36 -11.08 6.18 10.43
CA GLN A 36 -9.68 6.50 10.16
C GLN A 36 -8.77 5.27 10.13
N GLN A 37 -9.33 4.06 10.26
CA GLN A 37 -8.60 2.84 9.93
C GLN A 37 -8.55 2.54 8.42
N ASN A 38 -9.12 3.43 7.61
CA ASN A 38 -8.76 3.58 6.20
C ASN A 38 -8.07 4.92 5.95
N SER A 39 -7.21 5.36 6.88
CA SER A 39 -6.16 6.30 6.51
C SER A 39 -5.28 5.56 5.52
N GLU A 40 -5.41 5.91 4.24
CA GLU A 40 -4.42 5.70 3.20
C GLU A 40 -3.05 5.64 3.87
N THR A 41 -2.46 4.45 3.94
CA THR A 41 -1.02 4.34 4.14
C THR A 41 -0.44 5.32 3.12
N PRO A 42 0.35 6.34 3.52
CA PRO A 42 1.02 7.17 2.52
C PRO A 42 1.67 6.18 1.56
N PRO A 43 1.47 6.31 0.22
CA PRO A 43 1.93 5.30 -0.70
C PRO A 43 3.39 5.05 -0.37
N SER A 44 3.67 3.86 0.20
CA SER A 44 5.04 3.47 0.48
C SER A 44 5.79 3.76 -0.81
N PRO A 45 6.91 4.49 -0.76
CA PRO A 45 7.65 4.81 -1.97
C PRO A 45 7.76 3.52 -2.78
N PRO A 46 7.33 3.53 -4.06
CA PRO A 46 7.17 2.31 -4.83
C PRO A 46 8.49 1.56 -4.76
N GLU A 47 8.43 0.33 -4.26
CA GLU A 47 9.64 -0.47 -4.05
C GLU A 47 10.34 -0.61 -5.41
N LEU A 48 11.57 -0.09 -5.48
CA LEU A 48 12.33 -0.11 -6.71
C LEU A 48 13.17 -1.37 -6.74
N LEU A 49 12.93 -2.19 -7.76
CA LEU A 49 13.78 -3.33 -8.04
C LEU A 49 14.96 -2.90 -8.90
N ARG A 50 16.13 -3.40 -8.52
CA ARG A 50 17.32 -3.27 -9.36
C ARG A 50 17.16 -4.11 -10.62
N ARG A 51 17.97 -3.82 -11.63
CA ARG A 51 17.85 -4.42 -12.96
C ARG A 51 18.02 -5.96 -12.94
N ASP A 52 18.95 -6.43 -12.12
CA ASP A 52 19.22 -7.84 -11.84
C ASP A 52 18.04 -8.52 -11.14
N GLU A 53 17.46 -7.87 -10.13
CA GLU A 53 16.28 -8.36 -9.41
C GLU A 53 15.04 -8.43 -10.32
N ALA A 54 14.81 -7.40 -11.14
CA ALA A 54 13.73 -7.38 -12.12
C ALA A 54 13.85 -8.53 -13.12
N ALA A 55 15.07 -8.81 -13.60
CA ALA A 55 15.34 -9.89 -14.55
C ALA A 55 15.12 -11.27 -13.92
N ALA A 56 15.57 -11.44 -12.68
CA ALA A 56 15.34 -12.66 -11.91
C ALA A 56 13.84 -12.92 -11.66
N ARG A 57 13.08 -11.88 -11.31
CA ARG A 57 11.64 -11.97 -11.00
C ARG A 57 10.80 -12.34 -12.22
N LEU A 58 11.17 -11.82 -13.39
CA LEU A 58 10.52 -12.13 -14.67
C LEU A 58 11.11 -13.36 -15.39
N LYS A 59 12.20 -13.96 -14.85
CA LYS A 59 12.96 -15.06 -15.47
C LYS A 59 13.42 -14.74 -16.90
N VAL A 60 13.82 -13.50 -17.14
CA VAL A 60 14.31 -13.03 -18.45
C VAL A 60 15.75 -12.54 -18.38
N SER A 61 16.37 -12.34 -19.54
CA SER A 61 17.73 -11.79 -19.60
C SER A 61 17.74 -10.30 -19.25
N LEU A 62 18.88 -9.81 -18.72
CA LEU A 62 19.11 -8.38 -18.49
C LEU A 62 18.95 -7.55 -19.77
N ARG A 63 19.25 -8.12 -20.94
CA ARG A 63 19.12 -7.47 -22.24
C ARG A 63 17.64 -7.27 -22.61
N THR A 64 16.79 -8.23 -22.26
CA THR A 64 15.34 -8.15 -22.46
C THR A 64 14.74 -7.00 -21.67
N ILE A 65 15.15 -6.84 -20.40
CA ILE A 65 14.69 -5.71 -19.57
C ILE A 65 15.11 -4.36 -20.14
N ASP A 66 16.35 -4.24 -20.62
CA ASP A 66 16.79 -3.00 -21.28
C ASP A 66 16.02 -2.70 -22.55
N LEU A 67 15.73 -3.74 -23.34
CA LEU A 67 14.94 -3.61 -24.55
C LEU A 67 13.54 -3.11 -24.21
N TRP A 68 12.87 -3.71 -23.24
CA TRP A 68 11.54 -3.28 -22.79
C TRP A 68 11.54 -1.86 -22.20
N ALA A 69 12.59 -1.49 -21.48
CA ALA A 69 12.76 -0.12 -21.01
C ALA A 69 12.94 0.87 -22.18
N SER A 70 13.70 0.51 -23.22
CA SER A 70 13.86 1.35 -24.41
C SER A 70 12.61 1.42 -25.28
N GLN A 71 11.77 0.39 -25.25
CA GLN A 71 10.49 0.32 -25.96
C GLN A 71 9.36 1.01 -25.19
N GLY A 72 9.59 1.44 -23.95
CA GLY A 72 8.58 2.06 -23.09
C GLY A 72 7.59 1.08 -22.44
N ILE A 73 7.86 -0.23 -22.52
CA ILE A 73 7.05 -1.28 -21.86
C ILE A 73 7.28 -1.30 -20.35
N LEU A 74 8.50 -0.94 -19.92
CA LEU A 74 8.87 -0.81 -18.51
C LEU A 74 9.34 0.60 -18.21
N THR A 75 8.82 1.17 -17.12
CA THR A 75 9.15 2.53 -16.71
C THR A 75 10.44 2.54 -15.89
N LYS A 76 11.49 3.11 -16.47
CA LYS A 76 12.80 3.23 -15.82
C LYS A 76 12.85 4.51 -14.99
N ILE A 77 12.94 4.37 -13.66
CA ILE A 77 13.00 5.54 -12.76
C ILE A 77 14.44 6.05 -12.65
N THR A 78 14.66 7.27 -13.13
CA THR A 78 15.95 7.97 -13.05
C THR A 78 15.90 9.05 -11.97
N LEU A 79 16.95 9.13 -11.17
CA LEU A 79 17.09 10.21 -10.20
C LEU A 79 17.58 11.48 -10.92
N PRO A 80 17.10 12.67 -10.52
CA PRO A 80 17.57 13.92 -11.11
C PRO A 80 19.09 14.05 -10.96
N GLY A 81 19.77 14.40 -12.05
CA GLY A 81 21.23 14.53 -12.08
C GLY A 81 22.00 13.21 -12.24
N ARG A 82 21.33 12.05 -12.37
CA ARG A 82 21.99 10.76 -12.55
C ARG A 82 21.74 10.17 -13.94
N GLN A 83 22.82 9.77 -14.62
CA GLN A 83 22.72 9.08 -15.93
C GLN A 83 22.22 7.64 -15.82
N ARG A 84 22.41 6.99 -14.66
CA ARG A 84 21.96 5.61 -14.41
C ARG A 84 20.66 5.63 -13.60
N ALA A 85 19.71 4.80 -14.02
CA ALA A 85 18.46 4.65 -13.30
C ALA A 85 18.64 4.01 -11.93
N CYS A 86 17.73 4.37 -11.03
CA CYS A 86 17.65 3.83 -9.69
C CYS A 86 17.05 2.42 -9.68
N GLY A 87 16.15 2.12 -10.62
CA GLY A 87 15.52 0.81 -10.75
C GLY A 87 14.22 0.88 -11.57
N PHE A 88 13.43 -0.17 -11.41
CA PHE A 88 12.10 -0.35 -12.00
C PHE A 88 11.07 -0.52 -10.87
N PRO A 89 9.86 0.04 -10.99
CA PRO A 89 8.83 -0.11 -9.97
C PRO A 89 8.37 -1.57 -9.86
N SER A 90 8.41 -2.14 -8.65
CA SER A 90 8.04 -3.54 -8.38
C SER A 90 6.63 -3.88 -8.85
N VAL A 91 5.69 -2.94 -8.69
CA VAL A 91 4.30 -3.08 -9.09
C VAL A 91 4.16 -3.34 -10.59
N GLU A 92 4.94 -2.63 -11.42
CA GLU A 92 4.90 -2.78 -12.87
C GLU A 92 5.49 -4.13 -13.30
N ILE A 93 6.57 -4.56 -12.64
CA ILE A 93 7.18 -5.88 -12.86
C ILE A 93 6.18 -6.99 -12.50
N ASP A 94 5.50 -6.87 -11.37
CA ASP A 94 4.52 -7.87 -10.93
C ASP A 94 3.28 -7.91 -11.84
N ARG A 95 2.86 -6.77 -12.42
CA ARG A 95 1.81 -6.74 -13.46
C ARG A 95 2.26 -7.45 -14.73
N LEU A 96 3.49 -7.18 -15.18
CA LEU A 96 4.06 -7.82 -16.36
C LEU A 96 4.20 -9.35 -16.16
N ALA A 97 4.58 -9.77 -14.95
CA ALA A 97 4.65 -11.20 -14.59
C ALA A 97 3.28 -11.89 -14.61
N ARG A 98 2.19 -11.15 -14.32
CA ARG A 98 0.81 -11.63 -14.43
C ARG A 98 0.25 -11.60 -15.86
N GLY A 99 0.98 -11.01 -16.82
CA GLY A 99 0.51 -10.83 -18.19
C GLY A 99 -0.48 -9.68 -18.37
N GLU A 100 -0.61 -8.80 -17.37
CA GLU A 100 -1.45 -7.61 -17.45
C GLU A 100 -0.70 -6.53 -18.25
N SER A 101 -1.22 -6.21 -19.44
CA SER A 101 -0.73 -5.08 -20.25
C SER A 101 -1.23 -3.77 -19.64
N GLN A 102 -0.42 -2.70 -19.72
CA GLN A 102 -0.80 -1.35 -19.24
C GLN A 102 -2.08 -0.83 -19.90
#